data_AF-X1N598-F1
#
_entry.id   AF-X1N598-F1
#
_cell.length_a   1.000
_cell.length_b   1.000
_cell.length_c   1.000
_cell.angle_alpha   90.00
_cell.angle_beta   90.00
_cell.angle_gamma   90.00
#
_symmetry.space_group_name_H-M   'P 1'
#
loop_
_entity.id
_entity.type
_entity.pdbx_description
1 polymer ?
#
loop_
_entity_poly.entity_id
_entity_poly.type
_entity_poly.pdbx_seq_one_letter_code
_entity_poly.pdbx_strand_id
1 'polypeptide(L)'
;ADINWQHNDIANSYAETLLVGDLQKGPRGTNEWAFQAQAFVPPHIQKGQLVESWEFTDPKTLTFKVRQGVYWQDKPGVMDARELTADDLVYHFTRQLEAPKEYLFKPFVDHFSAPDKYTFVAHLKGFHANWAYRMGWGYFCLVASTPESVEAGPADWRNAVGTGPFMLVDYVEGSSVTYEKNPNYWGTTVIDGKEYKLPFVDKLVRPIILDESTRLAALRTAKVDYDYVIEWKYTDSLEKTNPELNKFRWLDSDP
;
A
#
# COMPACT_ATOMS: atom_id res chain seq x y z
N ALA A 1 -3.77 -2.69 -20.62
CA ALA A 1 -3.35 -3.59 -19.52
C ALA A 1 -2.24 -2.89 -18.76
N ASP A 2 -2.53 -1.92 -17.90
CA ASP A 2 -1.46 -1.06 -17.34
C ASP A 2 -1.78 -0.32 -16.04
N ILE A 3 -2.41 -1.01 -15.07
CA ILE A 3 -2.45 -0.54 -13.67
C ILE A 3 -1.90 -1.60 -12.68
N ASN A 4 -1.85 -2.87 -13.09
CA ASN A 4 -1.50 -3.99 -12.22
C ASN A 4 0.02 -4.14 -11.91
N TRP A 5 0.87 -3.15 -12.18
CA TRP A 5 2.33 -3.29 -11.97
C TRP A 5 2.93 -2.21 -11.07
N GLN A 6 2.17 -1.19 -10.67
CA GLN A 6 2.66 -0.06 -9.85
C GLN A 6 2.34 -0.21 -8.36
N HIS A 7 2.24 -1.45 -7.88
CA HIS A 7 1.55 -1.81 -6.65
C HIS A 7 2.18 -1.30 -5.34
N ASN A 8 3.48 -1.04 -5.26
CA ASN A 8 4.10 -0.78 -3.95
C ASN A 8 4.43 0.69 -3.64
N ASP A 9 5.03 1.44 -4.55
CA ASP A 9 5.40 2.82 -4.21
C ASP A 9 4.28 3.79 -4.56
N ILE A 10 3.62 3.58 -5.69
CA ILE A 10 2.67 4.51 -6.31
C ILE A 10 1.24 4.20 -5.85
N ALA A 11 0.83 2.93 -5.86
CA ALA A 11 -0.53 2.53 -5.53
C ALA A 11 -0.86 2.55 -4.03
N ASN A 12 0.13 2.33 -3.15
CA ASN A 12 -0.03 2.54 -1.69
C ASN A 12 -0.36 3.99 -1.30
N SER A 13 -0.25 4.94 -2.23
CA SER A 13 -0.71 6.31 -1.97
C SER A 13 -2.23 6.40 -1.92
N TYR A 14 -2.94 5.61 -2.73
CA TYR A 14 -4.40 5.69 -2.86
C TYR A 14 -5.17 4.45 -2.43
N ALA A 15 -4.53 3.29 -2.34
CA ALA A 15 -5.12 2.05 -1.86
C ALA A 15 -4.30 1.49 -0.69
N GLU A 16 -4.89 0.55 0.04
CA GLU A 16 -4.31 -0.04 1.24
C GLU A 16 -4.33 -1.56 1.19
N THR A 17 -3.64 -2.22 2.13
CA THR A 17 -3.56 -3.67 2.22
C THR A 17 -4.26 -4.17 3.49
N LEU A 18 -4.50 -5.49 3.59
CA LEU A 18 -5.09 -6.05 4.80
C LEU A 18 -4.19 -5.80 6.02
N LEU A 19 -2.91 -6.11 5.90
CA LEU A 19 -1.90 -6.03 6.96
C LEU A 19 -0.76 -5.10 6.54
N VAL A 20 -0.05 -4.56 7.54
CA VAL A 20 1.17 -3.74 7.35
C VAL A 20 2.23 -4.11 8.39
N GLY A 21 3.47 -3.69 8.17
CA GLY A 21 4.48 -3.73 9.21
C GLY A 21 4.15 -2.80 10.39
N ASP A 22 4.34 -3.28 11.61
CA ASP A 22 4.23 -2.45 12.78
C ASP A 22 5.49 -1.62 12.99
N LEU A 23 5.46 -0.37 12.52
CA LEU A 23 6.60 0.54 12.65
C LEU A 23 6.97 0.87 14.10
N GLN A 24 6.10 0.60 15.08
CA GLN A 24 6.47 0.68 16.51
C GLN A 24 7.50 -0.38 16.92
N LYS A 25 7.63 -1.45 16.15
CA LYS A 25 8.67 -2.46 16.32
C LYS A 25 9.97 -2.12 15.59
N GLY A 26 9.97 -1.00 14.86
CA GLY A 26 11.11 -0.48 14.12
C GLY A 26 12.16 0.21 14.99
N PRO A 27 13.23 0.74 14.37
CA PRO A 27 14.29 1.47 15.07
C PRO A 27 13.83 2.72 15.84
N ARG A 28 12.66 3.27 15.52
CA ARG A 28 12.05 4.41 16.24
C ARG A 28 11.19 3.99 17.44
N GLY A 29 10.99 2.69 17.66
CA GLY A 29 10.22 2.16 18.78
C GLY A 29 10.98 1.09 19.55
N THR A 30 10.50 -0.15 19.59
CA THR A 30 11.14 -1.24 20.37
C THR A 30 12.42 -1.78 19.75
N ASN A 31 12.73 -1.43 18.50
CA ASN A 31 13.89 -1.90 17.75
C ASN A 31 13.98 -3.45 17.63
N GLU A 32 12.83 -4.13 17.60
CA GLU A 32 12.73 -5.59 17.41
C GLU A 32 13.00 -6.00 15.95
N TRP A 33 12.69 -5.12 14.99
CA TRP A 33 12.85 -5.40 13.55
C TRP A 33 13.34 -4.16 12.79
N ALA A 34 14.39 -4.30 11.99
CA ALA A 34 15.03 -3.15 11.32
C ALA A 34 14.23 -2.58 10.13
N PHE A 35 13.23 -3.31 9.59
CA PHE A 35 12.49 -2.96 8.37
C PHE A 35 13.41 -2.65 7.17
N GLN A 36 14.06 -3.69 6.65
CA GLN A 36 14.85 -3.58 5.43
C GLN A 36 13.96 -3.48 4.20
N ALA A 37 14.34 -2.63 3.24
CA ALA A 37 13.63 -2.47 1.98
C ALA A 37 13.51 -3.83 1.27
N GLN A 38 12.32 -4.14 0.75
CA GLN A 38 11.98 -5.39 0.06
C GLN A 38 12.07 -6.68 0.90
N ALA A 39 12.46 -6.61 2.18
CA ALA A 39 12.43 -7.77 3.06
C ALA A 39 10.98 -8.15 3.40
N PHE A 40 10.72 -9.45 3.52
CA PHE A 40 9.45 -9.94 4.04
C PHE A 40 9.27 -9.48 5.49
N VAL A 41 8.09 -8.97 5.82
CA VAL A 41 7.71 -8.64 7.20
C VAL A 41 7.08 -9.88 7.84
N PRO A 42 7.74 -10.54 8.81
CA PRO A 42 7.21 -11.77 9.39
C PRO A 42 5.94 -11.50 10.22
N PRO A 43 5.05 -12.49 10.40
CA PRO A 43 3.73 -12.28 11.00
C PRO A 43 3.75 -11.61 12.39
N HIS A 44 4.73 -11.90 13.23
CA HIS A 44 4.86 -11.29 14.56
C HIS A 44 5.28 -9.81 14.54
N ILE A 45 5.71 -9.30 13.39
CA ILE A 45 6.04 -7.89 13.14
C ILE A 45 4.91 -7.20 12.35
N GLN A 46 3.93 -7.94 11.86
CA GLN A 46 2.77 -7.39 11.17
C GLN A 46 1.72 -6.90 12.16
N LYS A 47 0.97 -5.88 11.75
CA LYS A 47 -0.27 -5.44 12.39
C LYS A 47 -1.38 -5.26 11.35
N GLY A 48 -2.60 -5.14 11.83
CA GLY A 48 -3.76 -4.90 10.99
C GLY A 48 -3.79 -3.50 10.37
N GLN A 49 -4.15 -3.40 9.09
CA GLN A 49 -4.49 -2.17 8.38
C GLN A 49 -5.98 -2.18 8.02
N LEU A 50 -6.40 -2.72 6.88
CA LEU A 50 -7.84 -2.81 6.54
C LEU A 50 -8.61 -3.82 7.40
N VAL A 51 -7.89 -4.67 8.13
CA VAL A 51 -8.44 -5.56 9.15
C VAL A 51 -7.82 -5.23 10.49
N GLU A 52 -8.55 -5.46 11.58
CA GLU A 52 -8.06 -5.25 12.95
C GLU A 52 -7.27 -6.44 13.48
N SER A 53 -7.72 -7.65 13.13
CA SER A 53 -7.16 -8.92 13.60
C SER A 53 -7.45 -10.05 12.62
N TRP A 54 -6.74 -11.17 12.79
CA TRP A 54 -6.94 -12.39 12.02
C TRP A 54 -6.62 -13.62 12.86
N GLU A 55 -7.27 -14.74 12.57
CA GLU A 55 -7.04 -16.02 13.22
C GLU A 55 -7.36 -17.20 12.31
N PHE A 56 -6.70 -18.34 12.56
CA PHE A 56 -7.13 -19.62 12.01
C PHE A 56 -8.15 -20.23 12.97
N THR A 57 -9.42 -20.30 12.55
CA THR A 57 -10.46 -21.02 13.31
C THR A 57 -10.32 -22.54 13.14
N ASP A 58 -9.75 -22.95 12.02
CA ASP A 58 -9.19 -24.28 11.77
C ASP A 58 -8.02 -24.15 10.75
N PRO A 59 -7.23 -25.19 10.48
CA PRO A 59 -6.06 -25.09 9.57
C PRO A 59 -6.35 -24.63 8.14
N LYS A 60 -7.61 -24.61 7.72
CA LYS A 60 -8.08 -24.21 6.39
C LYS A 60 -8.94 -22.95 6.39
N THR A 61 -9.31 -22.42 7.55
CA THR A 61 -10.22 -21.27 7.64
C THR A 61 -9.50 -20.11 8.30
N LEU A 62 -9.08 -19.14 7.48
CA LEU A 62 -8.45 -17.90 7.95
C LEU A 62 -9.51 -16.79 8.00
N THR A 63 -9.84 -16.35 9.21
CA THR A 63 -10.87 -15.35 9.49
C THR A 63 -10.23 -14.02 9.83
N PHE A 64 -10.68 -12.96 9.19
CA PHE A 64 -10.24 -11.59 9.39
C PHE A 64 -11.38 -10.72 9.91
N LYS A 65 -11.10 -9.89 10.91
CA LYS A 65 -12.03 -8.87 11.39
C LYS A 65 -11.78 -7.57 10.62
N VAL A 66 -12.68 -7.17 9.75
CA VAL A 66 -12.56 -5.95 8.94
C VAL A 66 -12.63 -4.71 9.84
N ARG A 67 -11.76 -3.74 9.56
CA ARG A 67 -11.74 -2.46 10.27
C ARG A 67 -12.96 -1.63 9.90
N GLN A 68 -13.68 -1.18 10.92
CA GLN A 68 -14.83 -0.28 10.75
C GLN A 68 -14.37 1.16 10.52
N GLY A 69 -15.19 1.95 9.84
CA GLY A 69 -14.91 3.36 9.60
C GLY A 69 -13.80 3.63 8.58
N VAL A 70 -13.42 2.63 7.79
CA VAL A 70 -12.61 2.81 6.58
C VAL A 70 -13.55 3.07 5.41
N TYR A 71 -13.25 4.08 4.59
CA TYR A 71 -14.10 4.47 3.47
C TYR A 71 -13.34 4.35 2.15
N TRP A 72 -14.03 3.81 1.15
CA TRP A 72 -13.66 4.03 -0.24
C TRP A 72 -13.78 5.51 -0.57
N GLN A 73 -12.82 6.01 -1.34
CA GLN A 73 -12.74 7.39 -1.75
C GLN A 73 -13.94 7.78 -2.62
N ASP A 74 -14.36 9.04 -2.49
CA ASP A 74 -15.26 9.67 -3.45
C ASP A 74 -14.57 9.77 -4.81
N LYS A 75 -15.26 9.40 -5.88
CA LYS A 75 -14.73 9.50 -7.23
C LYS A 75 -15.83 9.95 -8.19
N PRO A 76 -15.84 11.24 -8.58
CA PRO A 76 -16.89 11.79 -9.43
C PRO A 76 -17.10 10.99 -10.71
N GLY A 77 -18.35 10.60 -10.96
CA GLY A 77 -18.75 9.79 -12.11
C GLY A 77 -18.50 8.29 -11.97
N VAL A 78 -17.93 7.83 -10.85
CA VAL A 78 -17.66 6.42 -10.57
C VAL A 78 -18.45 5.95 -9.35
N MET A 79 -18.25 6.60 -8.19
CA MET A 79 -18.98 6.29 -6.96
C MET A 79 -18.86 7.41 -5.93
N ASP A 80 -19.88 7.53 -5.08
CA ASP A 80 -19.81 8.32 -3.85
C ASP A 80 -18.96 7.59 -2.79
N ALA A 81 -18.35 8.35 -1.87
CA ALA A 81 -17.65 7.74 -0.73
C ALA A 81 -18.59 6.85 0.10
N ARG A 82 -18.16 5.61 0.35
CA ARG A 82 -18.90 4.65 1.19
C ARG A 82 -17.95 3.78 2.01
N GLU A 83 -18.47 3.21 3.09
CA GLU A 83 -17.68 2.36 3.98
C GLU A 83 -17.21 1.09 3.24
N LEU A 84 -15.97 0.68 3.54
CA LEU A 84 -15.41 -0.62 3.18
C LEU A 84 -16.09 -1.71 4.00
N THR A 85 -16.51 -2.78 3.32
CA THR A 85 -17.15 -3.94 3.94
C THR A 85 -16.42 -5.23 3.60
N ALA A 86 -16.75 -6.31 4.31
CA ALA A 86 -16.25 -7.63 4.00
C ALA A 86 -16.65 -8.11 2.59
N ASP A 87 -17.83 -7.71 2.09
CA ASP A 87 -18.27 -8.02 0.73
C ASP A 87 -17.36 -7.39 -0.33
N ASP A 88 -16.86 -6.17 -0.10
CA ASP A 88 -15.89 -5.53 -0.99
C ASP A 88 -14.59 -6.32 -1.06
N LEU A 89 -14.12 -6.84 0.08
CA LEU A 89 -12.93 -7.69 0.13
C LEU A 89 -13.18 -9.02 -0.59
N VAL A 90 -14.34 -9.65 -0.41
CA VAL A 90 -14.73 -10.85 -1.15
C VAL A 90 -14.73 -10.57 -2.65
N TYR A 91 -15.37 -9.49 -3.11
CA TYR A 91 -15.37 -9.09 -4.52
C TYR A 91 -13.94 -8.92 -5.05
N HIS A 92 -13.13 -8.11 -4.36
CA HIS A 92 -11.78 -7.79 -4.75
C HIS A 92 -10.89 -9.04 -4.88
N PHE A 93 -10.84 -9.87 -3.83
CA PHE A 93 -9.98 -11.06 -3.80
C PHE A 93 -10.51 -12.20 -4.68
N THR A 94 -11.83 -12.31 -4.87
CA THR A 94 -12.40 -13.28 -5.82
C THR A 94 -12.01 -12.92 -7.25
N ARG A 95 -12.10 -11.64 -7.63
CA ARG A 95 -11.63 -11.16 -8.93
C ARG A 95 -10.15 -11.45 -9.15
N GLN A 96 -9.32 -11.31 -8.12
CA GLN A 96 -7.91 -11.72 -8.21
C GLN A 96 -7.78 -13.23 -8.42
N LEU A 97 -8.43 -14.05 -7.58
CA LEU A 97 -8.41 -15.51 -7.63
C LEU A 97 -8.84 -16.09 -8.99
N GLU A 98 -9.81 -15.45 -9.64
CA GLU A 98 -10.38 -15.87 -10.92
C GLU A 98 -9.62 -15.31 -12.13
N ALA A 99 -8.66 -14.40 -11.94
CA ALA A 99 -7.94 -13.80 -13.05
C ALA A 99 -7.20 -14.87 -13.89
N PRO A 100 -7.19 -14.76 -15.24
CA PRO A 100 -6.70 -15.83 -16.12
C PRO A 100 -5.26 -16.28 -15.88
N LYS A 101 -4.40 -15.39 -15.36
CA LYS A 101 -2.99 -15.65 -15.06
C LYS A 101 -2.69 -15.70 -13.56
N GLU A 102 -3.71 -15.87 -12.72
CA GLU A 102 -3.53 -15.90 -11.28
C GLU A 102 -2.88 -17.20 -10.83
N TYR A 103 -1.66 -17.10 -10.31
CA TYR A 103 -0.89 -18.22 -9.77
C TYR A 103 -0.53 -18.04 -8.30
N LEU A 104 -0.89 -16.91 -7.69
CA LEU A 104 -0.53 -16.61 -6.31
C LEU A 104 -1.55 -17.20 -5.35
N PHE A 105 -2.84 -16.91 -5.51
CA PHE A 105 -3.91 -17.40 -4.63
C PHE A 105 -4.45 -18.76 -5.06
N LYS A 106 -4.62 -18.96 -6.38
CA LYS A 106 -5.29 -20.13 -6.95
C LYS A 106 -4.77 -21.49 -6.48
N PRO A 107 -3.46 -21.71 -6.23
CA PRO A 107 -2.97 -22.99 -5.73
C PRO A 107 -3.43 -23.33 -4.30
N PHE A 108 -3.73 -22.35 -3.46
CA PHE A 108 -3.95 -22.59 -2.03
C PHE A 108 -5.29 -22.06 -1.48
N VAL A 109 -5.91 -21.07 -2.12
CA VAL A 109 -7.25 -20.58 -1.77
C VAL A 109 -8.30 -21.36 -2.56
N ASP A 110 -9.36 -21.76 -1.88
CA ASP A 110 -10.58 -22.33 -2.47
C ASP A 110 -11.56 -21.23 -2.87
N HIS A 111 -12.04 -20.44 -1.89
CA HIS A 111 -12.92 -19.30 -2.12
C HIS A 111 -12.85 -18.31 -0.95
N PHE A 112 -13.54 -17.19 -1.09
CA PHE A 112 -13.71 -16.18 -0.04
C PHE A 112 -15.19 -16.03 0.31
N SER A 113 -15.48 -15.66 1.56
CA SER A 113 -16.85 -15.38 2.01
C SER A 113 -16.91 -14.27 3.05
N ALA A 114 -18.07 -13.63 3.15
CA ALA A 114 -18.39 -12.64 4.17
C ALA A 114 -19.65 -13.09 4.92
N PRO A 115 -19.55 -13.79 6.07
CA PRO A 115 -20.73 -14.17 6.85
C PRO A 115 -21.47 -12.96 7.44
N ASP A 116 -20.79 -11.83 7.58
CA ASP A 116 -21.36 -10.54 7.98
C ASP A 116 -20.53 -9.38 7.43
N LYS A 117 -20.98 -8.15 7.67
CA LYS A 117 -20.39 -6.91 7.15
C LYS A 117 -18.90 -6.72 7.53
N TYR A 118 -18.45 -7.26 8.65
CA TYR A 118 -17.12 -7.03 9.21
C TYR A 118 -16.29 -8.30 9.42
N THR A 119 -16.73 -9.42 8.85
CA THR A 119 -16.00 -10.69 8.89
C THR A 119 -15.65 -11.11 7.47
N PHE A 120 -14.36 -11.10 7.14
CA PHE A 120 -13.86 -11.59 5.86
C PHE A 120 -13.16 -12.93 6.07
N VAL A 121 -13.54 -13.96 5.32
CA VAL A 121 -13.01 -15.32 5.49
C VAL A 121 -12.36 -15.80 4.20
N ALA A 122 -11.13 -16.28 4.31
CA ALA A 122 -10.45 -17.02 3.26
C ALA A 122 -10.49 -18.52 3.56
N HIS A 123 -11.16 -19.27 2.70
CA HIS A 123 -11.24 -20.73 2.76
C HIS A 123 -10.08 -21.30 1.94
N LEU A 124 -9.19 -22.05 2.60
CA LEU A 124 -7.98 -22.60 2.01
C LEU A 124 -8.19 -24.07 1.64
N LYS A 125 -7.55 -24.52 0.56
CA LYS A 125 -7.53 -25.94 0.15
C LYS A 125 -6.78 -26.81 1.17
N GLY A 126 -5.82 -26.20 1.85
CA GLY A 126 -5.00 -26.78 2.92
C GLY A 126 -4.26 -25.66 3.67
N PHE A 127 -3.69 -25.99 4.82
CA PHE A 127 -2.85 -25.04 5.54
C PHE A 127 -1.67 -24.58 4.65
N HIS A 128 -1.45 -23.27 4.60
CA HIS A 128 -0.42 -22.67 3.76
C HIS A 128 0.41 -21.69 4.58
N ALA A 129 1.64 -22.07 4.94
CA ALA A 129 2.50 -21.28 5.81
C ALA A 129 2.81 -19.87 5.26
N ASN A 130 2.78 -19.72 3.92
CA ASN A 130 3.01 -18.44 3.24
C ASN A 130 1.75 -17.58 3.10
N TRP A 131 0.65 -17.88 3.81
CA TRP A 131 -0.58 -17.07 3.75
C TRP A 131 -0.30 -15.58 4.05
N ALA A 132 0.54 -15.29 5.05
CA ALA A 132 0.85 -13.93 5.48
C ALA A 132 1.63 -13.15 4.41
N TYR A 133 2.47 -13.85 3.63
CA TYR A 133 3.17 -13.25 2.50
C TYR A 133 2.21 -12.97 1.33
N ARG A 134 1.25 -13.87 1.09
CA ARG A 134 0.33 -13.77 -0.07
C ARG A 134 -0.81 -12.77 0.18
N MET A 135 -1.34 -12.73 1.40
CA MET A 135 -2.50 -11.90 1.77
C MET A 135 -2.15 -10.69 2.67
N GLY A 136 -0.99 -10.71 3.32
CA GLY A 136 -0.59 -9.70 4.30
C GLY A 136 0.58 -8.81 3.89
N TRP A 137 1.24 -9.09 2.76
CA TRP A 137 2.38 -8.30 2.29
C TRP A 137 2.07 -7.61 0.97
N GLY A 138 2.22 -6.28 0.96
CA GLY A 138 1.59 -5.37 -0.01
C GLY A 138 1.93 -5.53 -1.48
N TYR A 139 2.92 -6.37 -1.84
CA TYR A 139 3.22 -6.66 -3.24
C TYR A 139 2.06 -7.37 -3.96
N PHE A 140 1.24 -8.15 -3.26
CA PHE A 140 0.23 -9.02 -3.87
C PHE A 140 -1.20 -8.83 -3.36
N CYS A 141 -1.41 -7.96 -2.36
CA CYS A 141 -2.70 -7.88 -1.66
C CYS A 141 -3.24 -6.45 -1.51
N LEU A 142 -2.87 -5.55 -2.43
CA LEU A 142 -3.40 -4.19 -2.47
C LEU A 142 -4.89 -4.21 -2.83
N VAL A 143 -5.72 -3.64 -1.97
CA VAL A 143 -7.18 -3.59 -2.10
C VAL A 143 -7.59 -2.32 -2.83
N ALA A 144 -7.85 -2.44 -4.14
CA ALA A 144 -8.09 -1.32 -5.05
C ALA A 144 -9.19 -1.60 -6.09
N SER A 145 -10.07 -2.57 -5.86
CA SER A 145 -11.14 -2.89 -6.81
C SER A 145 -12.48 -3.00 -6.10
N THR A 146 -13.40 -2.15 -6.52
CA THR A 146 -14.81 -2.17 -6.13
C THR A 146 -15.65 -2.57 -7.35
N PRO A 147 -16.88 -3.07 -7.16
CA PRO A 147 -17.79 -3.30 -8.27
C PRO A 147 -17.94 -2.07 -9.17
N GLU A 148 -18.07 -0.89 -8.57
CA GLU A 148 -18.27 0.39 -9.25
C GLU A 148 -17.06 0.79 -10.09
N SER A 149 -15.84 0.69 -9.53
CA SER A 149 -14.62 1.05 -10.27
C SER A 149 -14.32 0.09 -11.42
N VAL A 150 -14.67 -1.19 -11.24
CA VAL A 150 -14.52 -2.21 -12.29
C VAL A 150 -15.59 -2.04 -13.38
N GLU A 151 -16.82 -1.70 -13.03
CA GLU A 151 -17.88 -1.42 -14.01
C GLU A 151 -17.56 -0.17 -14.84
N ALA A 152 -17.04 0.88 -14.21
CA ALA A 152 -16.62 2.10 -14.89
C ALA A 152 -15.44 1.88 -15.86
N GLY A 153 -14.65 0.83 -15.65
CA GLY A 153 -13.56 0.41 -16.53
C GLY A 153 -12.20 0.45 -15.80
N PRO A 154 -11.64 -0.71 -15.40
CA PRO A 154 -10.47 -0.78 -14.51
C PRO A 154 -9.13 -0.46 -15.22
N ALA A 155 -9.17 -0.19 -16.53
CA ALA A 155 -8.00 0.20 -17.30
C ALA A 155 -7.80 1.72 -17.34
N ASP A 156 -8.83 2.51 -17.03
CA ASP A 156 -8.73 3.96 -16.95
C ASP A 156 -8.37 4.35 -15.51
N TRP A 157 -7.25 5.07 -15.35
CA TRP A 157 -6.81 5.59 -14.05
C TRP A 157 -7.84 6.55 -13.44
N ARG A 158 -8.67 7.19 -14.27
CA ARG A 158 -9.77 8.06 -13.82
C ARG A 158 -10.84 7.30 -13.05
N ASN A 159 -10.86 5.98 -13.13
CA ASN A 159 -11.75 5.12 -12.37
C ASN A 159 -11.07 4.50 -11.13
N ALA A 160 -9.79 4.80 -10.89
CA ALA A 160 -9.09 4.26 -9.73
C ALA A 160 -9.67 4.83 -8.42
N VAL A 161 -10.12 3.92 -7.56
CA VAL A 161 -10.65 4.19 -6.22
C VAL A 161 -9.92 3.29 -5.23
N GLY A 162 -9.55 3.85 -4.08
CA GLY A 162 -8.98 3.10 -2.98
C GLY A 162 -9.44 3.64 -1.63
N THR A 163 -8.80 3.20 -0.54
CA THR A 163 -9.07 3.64 0.84
C THR A 163 -7.93 4.45 1.44
N GLY A 164 -6.86 4.67 0.67
CA GLY A 164 -5.59 5.21 1.12
C GLY A 164 -5.60 6.70 1.45
N PRO A 165 -4.45 7.21 1.93
CA PRO A 165 -4.31 8.59 2.41
C PRO A 165 -4.43 9.65 1.33
N PHE A 166 -4.25 9.30 0.06
CA PHE A 166 -4.36 10.21 -1.07
C PHE A 166 -5.28 9.65 -2.15
N MET A 167 -5.78 10.51 -3.03
CA MET A 167 -6.63 10.17 -4.16
C MET A 167 -5.88 10.48 -5.45
N LEU A 168 -5.91 9.59 -6.43
CA LEU A 168 -5.30 9.83 -7.73
C LEU A 168 -6.15 10.86 -8.51
N VAL A 169 -5.59 12.03 -8.79
CA VAL A 169 -6.32 13.14 -9.45
C VAL A 169 -5.82 13.46 -10.84
N ASP A 170 -4.56 13.16 -11.16
CA ASP A 170 -4.01 13.39 -12.49
C ASP A 170 -2.89 12.39 -12.83
N TYR A 171 -2.84 12.01 -14.10
CA TYR A 171 -1.78 11.19 -14.65
C TYR A 171 -1.44 11.68 -16.06
N VAL A 172 -0.23 12.19 -16.20
CA VAL A 172 0.39 12.56 -17.47
C VAL A 172 1.38 11.46 -17.83
N GLU A 173 1.03 10.68 -18.85
CA GLU A 173 1.81 9.54 -19.30
C GLU A 173 3.28 9.91 -19.53
N GLY A 174 4.19 9.14 -18.92
CA GLY A 174 5.64 9.36 -19.01
C GLY A 174 6.15 10.62 -18.33
N SER A 175 5.30 11.43 -17.68
CA SER A 175 5.69 12.71 -17.10
C SER A 175 5.43 12.80 -15.59
N SER A 176 4.21 12.59 -15.12
CA SER A 176 3.91 12.73 -13.69
C SER A 176 2.63 12.03 -13.25
N VAL A 177 2.60 11.65 -11.99
CA VAL A 177 1.38 11.21 -11.27
C VAL A 177 1.11 12.20 -10.14
N THR A 178 -0.13 12.69 -10.04
CA THR A 178 -0.52 13.64 -9.00
C THR A 178 -1.61 13.06 -8.12
N TYR A 179 -1.42 13.21 -6.81
CA TYR A 179 -2.40 12.85 -5.81
C TYR A 179 -2.77 14.03 -4.93
N GLU A 180 -4.03 14.06 -4.49
CA GLU A 180 -4.53 14.98 -3.48
C GLU A 180 -4.90 14.23 -2.22
N LYS A 181 -4.84 14.90 -1.07
CA LYS A 181 -5.21 14.34 0.22
C LYS A 181 -6.63 13.78 0.20
N ASN A 182 -6.80 12.56 0.71
CA ASN A 182 -8.12 11.98 0.97
C ASN A 182 -8.70 12.64 2.24
N PRO A 183 -9.75 13.47 2.14
CA PRO A 183 -10.31 14.16 3.30
C PRO A 183 -10.95 13.20 4.31
N ASN A 184 -11.33 12.00 3.87
CA ASN A 184 -11.97 10.96 4.67
C ASN A 184 -10.99 9.87 5.11
N TYR A 185 -9.67 10.06 4.95
CA TYR A 185 -8.70 9.04 5.35
C TYR A 185 -8.84 8.74 6.84
N TRP A 186 -8.84 7.47 7.23
CA TRP A 186 -9.12 7.07 8.60
C TRP A 186 -7.87 7.15 9.50
N GLY A 187 -6.68 6.93 8.94
CA GLY A 187 -5.44 6.74 9.69
C GLY A 187 -5.02 7.94 10.56
N THR A 188 -4.49 7.62 11.74
CA THR A 188 -3.84 8.56 12.65
C THR A 188 -2.42 8.09 12.99
N THR A 189 -1.61 8.99 13.53
CA THR A 189 -0.31 8.67 14.09
C THR A 189 -0.10 9.43 15.40
N VAL A 190 0.74 8.91 16.29
CA VAL A 190 1.10 9.58 17.54
C VAL A 190 2.54 10.05 17.44
N ILE A 191 2.76 11.34 17.61
CA ILE A 191 4.08 11.98 17.63
C ILE A 191 4.19 12.75 18.93
N ASP A 192 5.21 12.47 19.74
CA ASP A 192 5.46 13.08 21.05
C ASP A 192 4.23 13.04 21.99
N GLY A 193 3.52 11.90 22.00
CA GLY A 193 2.34 11.69 22.83
C GLY A 193 1.07 12.38 22.34
N LYS A 194 1.11 13.09 21.21
CA LYS A 194 -0.05 13.75 20.61
C LYS A 194 -0.50 13.00 19.35
N GLU A 195 -1.81 12.78 19.24
CA GLU A 195 -2.42 12.18 18.05
C GLU A 195 -2.56 13.21 16.92
N TYR A 196 -2.22 12.79 15.71
CA TYR A 196 -2.32 13.56 14.49
C TYR A 196 -3.06 12.77 13.41
N LYS A 197 -3.84 13.49 12.61
CA LYS A 197 -4.55 12.94 11.45
C LYS A 197 -3.60 12.85 10.25
N LEU A 198 -3.59 11.70 9.57
CA LEU A 198 -2.86 11.52 8.33
C LEU A 198 -3.75 11.84 7.10
N PRO A 199 -3.16 12.16 5.94
CA PRO A 199 -1.76 12.54 5.76
C PRO A 199 -1.48 14.00 6.19
N PHE A 200 -0.21 14.32 6.44
CA PHE A 200 0.23 15.67 6.83
C PHE A 200 0.28 16.66 5.65
N VAL A 201 0.57 16.16 4.45
CA VAL A 201 0.69 16.99 3.24
C VAL A 201 -0.61 16.94 2.45
N ASP A 202 -0.92 18.05 1.76
CA ASP A 202 -2.16 18.18 1.00
C ASP A 202 -2.08 17.58 -0.40
N LYS A 203 -0.87 17.53 -0.98
CA LYS A 203 -0.63 17.11 -2.36
C LYS A 203 0.67 16.32 -2.45
N LEU A 204 0.65 15.28 -3.28
CA LEU A 204 1.83 14.50 -3.65
C LEU A 204 1.98 14.52 -5.18
N VAL A 205 3.08 15.09 -5.67
CA VAL A 205 3.42 15.08 -7.10
C VAL A 205 4.61 14.17 -7.31
N ARG A 206 4.45 13.18 -8.17
CA ARG A 206 5.49 12.20 -8.50
C ARG A 206 5.92 12.37 -9.95
N PRO A 207 7.00 13.12 -10.22
CA PRO A 207 7.53 13.22 -11.57
C PRO A 207 8.17 11.88 -11.98
N ILE A 208 7.99 11.51 -13.24
CA ILE A 208 8.59 10.33 -13.87
C ILE A 208 9.88 10.77 -14.54
N ILE A 209 10.99 10.68 -13.81
CA ILE A 209 12.32 11.07 -14.29
C ILE A 209 13.19 9.81 -14.34
N LEU A 210 13.28 9.20 -15.52
CA LEU A 210 13.99 7.92 -15.70
C LEU A 210 15.52 8.10 -15.68
N ASP A 211 16.00 9.19 -16.26
CA ASP A 211 17.44 9.50 -16.31
C ASP A 211 17.98 9.88 -14.92
N GLU A 212 18.98 9.12 -14.46
CA GLU A 212 19.60 9.29 -13.14
C GLU A 212 20.23 10.68 -12.97
N SER A 213 20.92 11.18 -14.00
CA SER A 213 21.58 12.49 -13.93
C SER A 213 20.58 13.64 -13.76
N THR A 214 19.43 13.50 -14.42
CA THR A 214 18.31 14.44 -14.33
C THR A 214 17.63 14.38 -12.96
N ARG A 215 17.42 13.19 -12.39
CA ARG A 215 16.90 13.05 -11.02
C ARG A 215 17.82 13.71 -10.00
N LEU A 216 19.11 13.42 -10.08
CA LEU A 216 20.11 14.02 -9.19
C LEU A 216 20.12 15.54 -9.32
N ALA A 217 20.10 16.09 -10.53
CA ALA A 217 20.03 17.53 -10.73
C ALA A 217 18.74 18.14 -10.15
N ALA A 218 17.60 17.46 -10.30
CA ALA A 218 16.33 17.88 -9.71
C ALA A 218 16.39 17.88 -8.17
N LEU A 219 16.97 16.85 -7.56
CA LEU A 219 17.16 16.77 -6.11
C LEU A 219 18.08 17.89 -5.60
N ARG A 220 19.23 18.10 -6.25
CA ARG A 220 20.19 19.16 -5.89
C ARG A 220 19.61 20.57 -5.97
N THR A 221 18.59 20.76 -6.82
CA THR A 221 17.93 22.06 -7.02
C THR A 221 16.60 22.16 -6.28
N ALA A 222 16.28 21.18 -5.41
CA ALA A 222 15.01 21.07 -4.69
C ALA A 222 13.76 21.14 -5.60
N LYS A 223 13.90 20.72 -6.87
CA LYS A 223 12.75 20.50 -7.76
C LYS A 223 11.98 19.22 -7.39
N VAL A 224 12.64 18.30 -6.70
CA VAL A 224 12.03 17.17 -6.01
C VAL A 224 12.48 17.17 -4.56
N ASP A 225 11.57 16.84 -3.65
CA ASP A 225 11.84 16.81 -2.21
C ASP A 225 12.46 15.48 -1.75
N TYR A 226 12.31 14.43 -2.55
CA TYR A 226 12.69 13.06 -2.19
C TYR A 226 13.10 12.26 -3.43
N ASP A 227 14.22 11.56 -3.34
CA ASP A 227 14.64 10.51 -4.28
C ASP A 227 15.14 9.31 -3.48
N TYR A 228 14.59 8.13 -3.77
CA TYR A 228 14.93 6.87 -3.11
C TYR A 228 15.89 6.00 -3.92
N VAL A 229 16.20 6.40 -5.15
CA VAL A 229 17.06 5.67 -6.09
C VAL A 229 18.34 6.48 -6.34
N ILE A 230 19.11 6.65 -5.27
CA ILE A 230 20.41 7.31 -5.29
C ILE A 230 21.50 6.24 -5.21
N GLU A 231 22.29 6.11 -6.27
CA GLU A 231 23.44 5.22 -6.26
C GLU A 231 24.53 5.71 -5.28
N TRP A 232 25.19 4.75 -4.63
CA TRP A 232 26.23 5.01 -3.64
C TRP A 232 27.36 5.90 -4.15
N LYS A 233 27.71 5.84 -5.45
CA LYS A 233 28.77 6.67 -6.04
C LYS A 233 28.51 8.19 -5.94
N TYR A 234 27.28 8.62 -5.67
CA TYR A 234 26.91 10.03 -5.57
C TYR A 234 26.85 10.57 -4.14
N THR A 235 26.93 9.73 -3.10
CA THR A 235 26.78 10.16 -1.69
C THR A 235 27.80 11.24 -1.33
N ASP A 236 29.09 10.99 -1.54
CA ASP A 236 30.16 11.97 -1.24
C ASP A 236 29.98 13.30 -1.97
N SER A 237 29.47 13.25 -3.22
CA SER A 237 29.24 14.46 -4.00
C SER A 237 28.03 15.23 -3.44
N LEU A 238 26.93 14.55 -3.13
CA LEU A 238 25.73 15.17 -2.58
C LEU A 238 26.00 15.76 -1.19
N GLU A 239 26.76 15.07 -0.33
CA GLU A 239 27.16 15.61 0.97
C GLU A 239 27.96 16.91 0.86
N LYS A 240 28.81 17.01 -0.18
CA LYS A 240 29.61 18.22 -0.44
C LYS A 240 28.78 19.35 -1.07
N THR A 241 27.90 19.04 -2.03
CA THR A 241 27.18 20.07 -2.81
C THR A 241 25.84 20.47 -2.20
N ASN A 242 25.24 19.60 -1.39
CA ASN A 242 23.89 19.73 -0.83
C ASN A 242 23.85 19.22 0.63
N PRO A 243 24.64 19.83 1.54
CA PRO A 243 24.72 19.40 2.94
C PRO A 243 23.39 19.52 3.71
N GLU A 244 22.40 20.25 3.17
CA GLU A 244 21.04 20.37 3.70
C GLU A 244 20.19 19.10 3.52
N LEU A 245 20.59 18.18 2.64
CA LEU A 245 19.84 16.95 2.40
C LEU A 245 19.91 16.02 3.61
N ASN A 246 18.75 15.57 4.07
CA ASN A 246 18.67 14.50 5.06
C ASN A 246 19.02 13.17 4.40
N LYS A 247 20.08 12.50 4.90
CA LYS A 247 20.43 11.15 4.47
C LYS A 247 19.82 10.09 5.39
N PHE A 248 19.24 9.07 4.77
CA PHE A 248 18.79 7.87 5.45
C PHE A 248 19.57 6.69 4.85
N ARG A 249 20.49 6.08 5.61
CA ARG A 249 21.23 4.89 5.19
C ARG A 249 20.31 3.68 5.36
N TRP A 250 20.00 2.98 4.28
CA TRP A 250 19.05 1.86 4.25
C TRP A 250 19.71 0.47 4.27
N LEU A 251 21.05 0.40 4.37
CA LEU A 251 21.81 -0.85 4.39
C LEU A 251 22.84 -0.84 5.53
N ASP A 252 22.61 -1.72 6.50
CA ASP A 252 23.59 -2.18 7.50
C ASP A 252 24.56 -3.22 6.90
N SER A 253 24.89 -3.12 5.61
CA SER A 253 26.09 -3.79 5.11
C SER A 253 27.26 -2.86 5.40
N ASP A 254 27.84 -2.97 6.60
CA ASP A 254 29.28 -2.74 6.70
C ASP A 254 30.00 -3.88 5.96
N PRO A 255 31.11 -3.61 5.26
CA PRO A 255 31.93 -4.63 4.62
C PRO A 255 32.52 -5.64 5.63
#